data_AF-A0A1C0U9M4-F1
#
_entry.id   AF-A0A1C0U9M4-F1
#
_cell.length_a   1.000
_cell.length_b   1.000
_cell.length_c   1.000
_cell.angle_alpha   90.00
_cell.angle_beta   90.00
_cell.angle_gamma   90.00
#
_symmetry.space_group_name_H-M   'P 1'
#
loop_
_entity.id
_entity.type
_entity.pdbx_description
1 polymer ?
#
loop_
_entity_poly.entity_id
_entity_poly.type
_entity_poly.pdbx_seq_one_letter_code
_entity_poly.pdbx_strand_id
1 'polypeptide(L)'
;MNEKFIWAPDEDQSYSHKHGSQAINPINSFNKSFHSIFTMDAGENTLTLCFNENDNPDYYKIFWPIQQLTAQENTEKTLGKIINISSGNFKIQGNKEKYVNFYLNSDTLNKYRINLQNSSTFEIMKANTVRVAGIKKPEEPAVTLSGKSRFTIDTEKKEQKSGETEGIISLNCYFSTTESSIAMLKSHHIHIDGGSIILQDNAQVFISAQRLEIKTDLDEKGVPLSNTNFTLKAGATSLNLNSLDGIYFPLDIHREDYPKGVFNFMAEGKENTGKIVIDVAPKDANAYGLNTMLRKNFTAINGTMVETGDQMKYFDFSYGQDTRNGNQVGTITISLRNPLLKLS
;
A
#
# COMPACT_ATOMS: atom_id res chain seq x y z
N MET A 1 26.22 5.15 26.92
CA MET A 1 26.68 4.20 25.88
C MET A 1 25.44 3.42 25.46
N ASN A 2 25.14 3.35 24.16
CA ASN A 2 23.91 2.70 23.70
C ASN A 2 24.07 1.18 23.73
N GLU A 3 22.99 0.47 24.05
CA GLU A 3 22.95 -0.99 24.01
C GLU A 3 22.97 -1.47 22.55
N LYS A 4 23.83 -2.43 22.21
CA LYS A 4 23.85 -3.02 20.87
C LYS A 4 22.60 -3.87 20.68
N PHE A 5 21.85 -3.62 19.60
CA PHE A 5 20.73 -4.46 19.22
C PHE A 5 21.19 -5.60 18.30
N ILE A 6 20.71 -6.83 18.54
CA ILE A 6 21.05 -8.01 17.76
C ILE A 6 19.75 -8.56 17.17
N TRP A 7 19.66 -8.73 15.86
CA TRP A 7 18.49 -9.33 15.22
C TRP A 7 18.43 -10.84 15.49
N ALA A 8 17.29 -11.32 15.98
CA ALA A 8 17.02 -12.70 16.35
C ALA A 8 15.71 -13.13 15.67
N PRO A 9 15.78 -13.95 14.60
CA PRO A 9 14.62 -14.36 13.82
C PRO A 9 13.52 -15.05 14.63
N ASP A 10 13.90 -15.86 15.61
CA ASP A 10 13.06 -16.77 16.38
C ASP A 10 12.57 -16.22 17.73
N GLU A 11 13.01 -15.02 18.11
CA GLU A 11 12.64 -14.40 19.39
C GLU A 11 11.70 -13.20 19.20
N ASP A 12 10.91 -12.92 20.22
CA ASP A 12 10.25 -11.63 20.36
C ASP A 12 11.29 -10.55 20.66
N GLN A 13 11.28 -9.48 19.88
CA GLN A 13 12.30 -8.43 19.98
C GLN A 13 11.68 -7.05 20.13
N SER A 14 12.28 -6.26 21.02
CA SER A 14 11.83 -4.89 21.29
C SER A 14 12.97 -3.91 21.11
N TYR A 15 12.78 -2.93 20.23
CA TYR A 15 13.73 -1.85 20.01
C TYR A 15 13.27 -0.57 20.69
N SER A 16 14.02 -0.06 21.67
CA SER A 16 13.70 1.15 22.42
C SER A 16 14.82 2.19 22.42
N HIS A 17 14.58 3.33 23.06
CA HIS A 17 15.51 4.45 23.13
C HIS A 17 16.93 4.08 23.64
N LYS A 18 17.06 3.04 24.47
CA LYS A 18 18.36 2.57 25.00
C LYS A 18 19.32 2.08 23.91
N HIS A 19 18.80 1.69 22.75
CA HIS A 19 19.60 1.27 21.61
C HIS A 19 20.11 2.47 20.78
N GLY A 20 19.49 3.66 20.88
CA GLY A 20 19.82 4.79 20.00
C GLY A 20 19.56 4.47 18.52
N SER A 21 20.22 5.14 17.59
CA SER A 21 20.14 4.81 16.15
C SER A 21 21.23 3.82 15.74
N GLN A 22 20.85 2.75 15.03
CA GLN A 22 21.76 1.68 14.61
C GLN A 22 21.43 1.18 13.20
N ALA A 23 22.47 0.73 12.51
CA ALA A 23 22.35 -0.09 11.32
C ALA A 23 22.91 -1.48 11.64
N ILE A 24 22.17 -2.53 11.26
CA ILE A 24 22.62 -3.90 11.42
C ILE A 24 22.68 -4.58 10.05
N ASN A 25 23.69 -5.41 9.87
CA ASN A 25 23.85 -6.27 8.70
C ASN A 25 23.35 -7.67 9.05
N PRO A 26 22.79 -8.44 8.11
CA PRO A 26 22.30 -9.77 8.41
C PRO A 26 23.50 -10.64 8.78
N ILE A 27 23.44 -11.28 9.96
CA ILE A 27 24.39 -12.35 10.29
C ILE A 27 24.03 -13.59 9.47
N ASN A 28 22.74 -13.95 9.47
CA ASN A 28 22.19 -15.10 8.74
C ASN A 28 20.92 -14.78 7.93
N SER A 29 20.07 -13.85 8.37
CA SER A 29 18.85 -13.41 7.67
C SER A 29 18.19 -12.32 8.51
N PHE A 30 17.30 -11.53 7.89
CA PHE A 30 16.34 -10.69 8.60
C PHE A 30 14.93 -11.29 8.68
N ASN A 31 14.76 -12.54 8.27
CA ASN A 31 13.50 -13.25 8.43
C ASN A 31 13.04 -13.27 9.91
N LYS A 32 11.75 -13.50 10.13
CA LYS A 32 11.15 -13.71 11.46
C LYS A 32 10.36 -15.00 11.44
N SER A 33 10.57 -15.83 12.45
CA SER A 33 9.87 -17.09 12.61
C SER A 33 8.39 -16.85 12.88
N PHE A 34 7.60 -17.91 12.72
CA PHE A 34 6.21 -17.93 13.17
C PHE A 34 6.15 -17.60 14.67
N HIS A 35 5.13 -16.83 15.09
CA HIS A 35 4.89 -16.28 16.43
C HIS A 35 5.86 -15.21 16.93
N SER A 36 7.05 -15.06 16.36
CA SER A 36 8.02 -14.06 16.81
C SER A 36 7.63 -12.64 16.39
N ILE A 37 7.60 -11.70 17.33
CA ILE A 37 7.22 -10.31 17.06
C ILE A 37 8.43 -9.38 17.02
N PHE A 38 8.29 -8.27 16.28
CA PHE A 38 9.16 -7.12 16.41
C PHE A 38 8.35 -5.91 16.88
N THR A 39 8.74 -5.32 18.00
CA THR A 39 8.16 -4.08 18.52
C THR A 39 9.20 -2.97 18.55
N MET A 40 8.77 -1.74 18.31
CA MET A 40 9.65 -0.57 18.37
C MET A 40 8.96 0.62 19.01
N ASP A 41 9.61 1.16 20.04
CA ASP A 41 9.23 2.38 20.75
C ASP A 41 10.49 3.16 21.11
N ALA A 42 11.06 3.83 20.10
CA ALA A 42 12.41 4.38 20.19
C ALA A 42 12.49 5.91 20.02
N GLY A 43 11.35 6.62 20.11
CA GLY A 43 11.28 8.07 19.92
C GLY A 43 11.64 8.45 18.49
N GLU A 44 12.72 9.20 18.30
CA GLU A 44 13.19 9.61 16.96
C GLU A 44 14.28 8.67 16.40
N ASN A 45 14.67 7.65 17.16
CA ASN A 45 15.79 6.79 16.77
C ASN A 45 15.43 5.86 15.60
N THR A 46 16.46 5.48 14.84
CA THR A 46 16.33 4.68 13.62
C THR A 46 16.99 3.32 13.78
N LEU A 47 16.27 2.25 13.46
CA LEU A 47 16.86 0.93 13.21
C LEU A 47 16.84 0.64 11.71
N THR A 48 18.02 0.44 11.12
CA THR A 48 18.14 0.06 9.70
C THR A 48 18.65 -1.37 9.56
N LEU A 49 17.89 -2.20 8.85
CA LEU A 49 18.30 -3.51 8.35
C LEU A 49 18.98 -3.31 6.99
N CYS A 50 20.30 -3.42 6.96
CA CYS A 50 21.14 -3.15 5.79
C CYS A 50 21.63 -4.45 5.17
N PHE A 51 21.72 -4.49 3.84
CA PHE A 51 22.36 -5.59 3.12
C PHE A 51 23.64 -5.13 2.41
N ASN A 52 24.75 -5.83 2.64
CA ASN A 52 26.06 -5.56 2.05
C ASN A 52 26.27 -6.37 0.77
N GLU A 53 27.00 -5.84 -0.20
CA GLU A 53 27.28 -6.50 -1.50
C GLU A 53 27.82 -7.94 -1.37
N ASN A 54 28.54 -8.25 -0.29
CA ASN A 54 29.11 -9.58 -0.02
C ASN A 54 28.14 -10.57 0.64
N ASP A 55 26.93 -10.16 0.99
CA ASP A 55 25.96 -11.01 1.67
C ASP A 55 25.41 -12.09 0.73
N ASN A 56 25.07 -13.25 1.30
CA ASN A 56 24.45 -14.35 0.58
C ASN A 56 23.16 -13.84 -0.11
N PRO A 57 22.96 -14.10 -1.42
CA PRO A 57 21.73 -13.72 -2.15
C PRO A 57 20.42 -14.10 -1.46
N ASP A 58 20.39 -15.21 -0.70
CA ASP A 58 19.18 -15.60 0.03
C ASP A 58 18.86 -14.67 1.20
N TYR A 59 19.82 -13.91 1.72
CA TYR A 59 19.58 -12.95 2.80
C TYR A 59 18.67 -11.82 2.34
N TYR A 60 18.73 -11.46 1.05
CA TYR A 60 17.92 -10.40 0.45
C TYR A 60 16.43 -10.74 0.34
N LYS A 61 16.03 -11.97 0.66
CA LYS A 61 14.62 -12.36 0.74
C LYS A 61 14.22 -12.33 2.22
N ILE A 62 13.32 -11.41 2.55
CA ILE A 62 12.75 -11.27 3.89
C ILE A 62 11.35 -11.87 3.89
N PHE A 63 11.17 -12.98 4.59
CA PHE A 63 9.89 -13.66 4.79
C PHE A 63 9.40 -13.48 6.22
N TRP A 64 8.30 -12.76 6.36
CA TRP A 64 7.64 -12.47 7.63
C TRP A 64 6.21 -13.01 7.61
N PRO A 65 5.92 -14.14 8.29
CA PRO A 65 6.87 -15.07 8.93
C PRO A 65 7.57 -15.99 7.90
N ILE A 66 8.63 -16.70 8.33
CA ILE A 66 9.16 -17.87 7.62
C ILE A 66 8.11 -18.99 7.67
N GLN A 67 7.91 -19.66 6.54
CA GLN A 67 7.09 -20.87 6.47
C GLN A 67 7.74 -21.99 7.29
N GLN A 68 7.12 -22.39 8.40
CA GLN A 68 7.34 -23.72 9.00
C GLN A 68 6.10 -24.57 8.72
N LEU A 69 6.18 -25.36 7.64
CA LEU A 69 5.23 -26.44 7.38
C LEU A 69 5.47 -27.55 8.41
N THR A 70 4.75 -27.51 9.53
CA THR A 70 4.27 -28.74 10.15
C THR A 70 2.77 -28.64 10.30
N ALA A 71 2.07 -29.61 9.72
CA ALA A 71 0.62 -29.61 9.52
C ALA A 71 -0.19 -29.84 10.83
N GLN A 72 0.29 -29.37 11.99
CA GLN A 72 -0.28 -29.79 13.28
C GLN A 72 -0.41 -28.74 14.38
N GLU A 73 -0.24 -27.45 14.10
CA GLU A 73 -0.65 -26.38 15.03
C GLU A 73 -1.75 -25.50 14.42
N ASN A 74 -2.88 -26.13 14.15
CA ASN A 74 -4.14 -25.45 13.90
C ASN A 74 -4.99 -25.61 15.17
N THR A 75 -5.10 -24.57 16.01
CA THR A 75 -6.34 -24.28 16.74
C THR A 75 -6.42 -22.93 17.47
N GLU A 76 -5.35 -22.13 17.61
CA GLU A 76 -5.52 -20.80 18.19
C GLU A 76 -5.59 -19.71 17.13
N LYS A 77 -6.79 -19.14 17.01
CA LYS A 77 -7.20 -18.04 16.12
C LYS A 77 -6.51 -16.70 16.44
N THR A 78 -5.36 -16.68 17.08
CA THR A 78 -4.73 -15.44 17.55
C THR A 78 -4.19 -14.64 16.37
N LEU A 79 -4.62 -13.40 16.28
CA LEU A 79 -4.14 -12.45 15.28
C LEU A 79 -2.71 -12.05 15.67
N GLY A 80 -1.70 -12.57 14.96
CA GLY A 80 -0.30 -12.22 15.20
C GLY A 80 0.04 -10.81 14.67
N LYS A 81 0.80 -10.03 15.43
CA LYS A 81 1.44 -8.80 14.92
C LYS A 81 2.92 -9.10 14.70
N ILE A 82 3.40 -9.05 13.46
CA ILE A 82 4.83 -9.30 13.21
C ILE A 82 5.65 -8.00 13.38
N ILE A 83 5.04 -6.84 13.09
CA ILE A 83 5.64 -5.53 13.30
C ILE A 83 4.66 -4.63 14.04
N ASN A 84 5.11 -4.07 15.15
CA ASN A 84 4.37 -3.03 15.88
C ASN A 84 5.30 -1.87 16.23
N ILE A 85 5.12 -0.71 15.59
CA ILE A 85 5.97 0.45 15.80
C ILE A 85 5.11 1.59 16.36
N SER A 86 5.29 1.89 17.64
CA SER A 86 4.61 3.01 18.31
C SER A 86 5.38 4.31 18.16
N SER A 87 6.70 4.27 18.07
CA SER A 87 7.56 5.43 17.79
C SER A 87 8.92 5.01 17.24
N GLY A 88 9.53 5.86 16.41
CA GLY A 88 10.83 5.64 15.78
C GLY A 88 10.74 5.23 14.32
N ASN A 89 11.92 5.06 13.71
CA ASN A 89 12.07 4.84 12.28
C ASN A 89 12.64 3.45 12.00
N PHE A 90 11.82 2.53 11.48
CA PHE A 90 12.29 1.23 11.05
C PHE A 90 12.53 1.22 9.54
N LYS A 91 13.71 0.77 9.12
CA LYS A 91 14.09 0.81 7.72
C LYS A 91 14.66 -0.52 7.27
N ILE A 92 14.18 -1.02 6.14
CA ILE A 92 14.79 -2.10 5.37
C ILE A 92 15.43 -1.47 4.13
N GLN A 93 16.74 -1.63 3.99
CA GLN A 93 17.52 -0.94 2.98
C GLN A 93 18.29 -1.94 2.10
N GLY A 94 17.84 -2.10 0.85
CA GLY A 94 18.63 -2.76 -0.19
C GLY A 94 19.76 -1.89 -0.73
N ASN A 95 20.52 -2.43 -1.68
CA ASN A 95 21.57 -1.71 -2.40
C ASN A 95 21.40 -1.83 -3.93
N LYS A 96 22.22 -1.09 -4.71
CA LYS A 96 22.07 -0.99 -6.17
C LYS A 96 22.31 -2.32 -6.90
N GLU A 97 23.16 -3.18 -6.36
CA GLU A 97 23.51 -4.46 -6.99
C GLU A 97 22.56 -5.58 -6.57
N LYS A 98 22.06 -5.50 -5.34
CA LYS A 98 21.23 -6.51 -4.70
C LYS A 98 20.08 -5.83 -3.95
N TYR A 99 18.95 -5.84 -4.64
CA TYR A 99 17.66 -5.34 -4.15
C TYR A 99 17.06 -6.28 -3.11
N VAL A 100 16.30 -5.71 -2.17
CA VAL A 100 15.53 -6.50 -1.20
C VAL A 100 14.25 -7.02 -1.81
N ASN A 101 13.90 -8.26 -1.48
CA ASN A 101 12.57 -8.81 -1.70
C ASN A 101 11.89 -9.03 -0.35
N PHE A 102 10.77 -8.36 -0.13
CA PHE A 102 10.03 -8.43 1.12
C PHE A 102 8.70 -9.15 0.92
N TYR A 103 8.39 -10.07 1.82
CA TYR A 103 7.21 -10.91 1.74
C TYR A 103 6.53 -10.98 3.11
N LEU A 104 5.36 -10.35 3.23
CA LEU A 104 4.46 -10.52 4.37
C LEU A 104 3.34 -11.48 3.97
N ASN A 105 3.18 -12.57 4.71
CA ASN A 105 2.15 -13.61 4.50
C ASN A 105 2.11 -14.25 3.09
N SER A 106 3.17 -14.17 2.28
CA SER A 106 3.15 -14.66 0.88
C SER A 106 2.85 -16.15 0.74
N ASP A 107 3.33 -16.95 1.69
CA ASP A 107 3.34 -18.42 1.59
C ASP A 107 2.50 -19.07 2.70
N THR A 108 1.63 -18.29 3.35
CA THR A 108 0.81 -18.73 4.47
C THR A 108 -0.57 -18.09 4.48
N LEU A 109 -1.60 -18.82 4.87
CA LEU A 109 -2.96 -18.30 5.09
C LEU A 109 -3.09 -17.51 6.43
N ASN A 110 -2.00 -16.89 6.88
CA ASN A 110 -1.85 -16.38 8.24
C ASN A 110 -2.29 -14.92 8.43
N LYS A 111 -2.47 -14.58 9.71
CA LYS A 111 -3.05 -13.33 10.23
C LYS A 111 -2.01 -12.24 10.54
N TYR A 112 -0.75 -12.33 10.07
CA TYR A 112 0.28 -11.37 10.51
C TYR A 112 0.04 -9.97 9.97
N ARG A 113 0.39 -8.98 10.79
CA ARG A 113 0.12 -7.57 10.51
C ARG A 113 1.31 -6.67 10.75
N ILE A 114 1.28 -5.54 10.05
CA ILE A 114 2.08 -4.35 10.28
C ILE A 114 1.17 -3.30 10.94
N ASN A 115 1.57 -2.81 12.12
CA ASN A 115 0.87 -1.76 12.84
C ASN A 115 1.82 -0.60 13.12
N LEU A 116 1.56 0.56 12.51
CA LEU A 116 2.31 1.80 12.73
C LEU A 116 1.40 2.83 13.40
N GLN A 117 1.89 3.44 14.49
CA GLN A 117 1.12 4.37 15.32
C GLN A 117 1.92 5.64 15.62
N ASN A 118 1.25 6.66 16.15
CA ASN A 118 1.84 7.95 16.51
C ASN A 118 2.70 8.51 15.36
N SER A 119 3.95 8.90 15.60
CA SER A 119 4.85 9.44 14.58
C SER A 119 5.84 8.40 14.01
N SER A 120 5.51 7.11 14.08
CA SER A 120 6.41 6.05 13.61
C SER A 120 6.58 6.02 12.09
N THR A 121 7.71 5.49 11.62
CA THR A 121 7.92 5.22 10.19
C THR A 121 8.38 3.78 9.95
N PHE A 122 7.92 3.21 8.84
CA PHE A 122 8.46 1.98 8.28
C PHE A 122 8.73 2.14 6.79
N GLU A 123 10.00 1.97 6.40
CA GLU A 123 10.45 2.16 5.03
C GLU A 123 11.07 0.88 4.48
N ILE A 124 10.66 0.48 3.28
CA ILE A 124 11.29 -0.59 2.48
C ILE A 124 11.84 0.05 1.21
N MET A 125 13.15 0.27 1.20
CA MET A 125 13.84 1.08 0.19
C MET A 125 14.76 0.24 -0.67
N LYS A 126 14.87 0.59 -1.95
CA LYS A 126 15.66 -0.15 -2.95
C LYS A 126 15.25 -1.63 -2.97
N ALA A 127 13.94 -1.86 -2.96
CA ALA A 127 13.38 -3.18 -3.13
C ALA A 127 13.22 -3.51 -4.61
N ASN A 128 13.14 -4.81 -4.91
CA ASN A 128 12.75 -5.30 -6.22
C ASN A 128 11.34 -5.89 -6.16
N THR A 129 11.03 -6.67 -5.14
CA THR A 129 9.69 -7.23 -4.96
C THR A 129 9.20 -6.98 -3.54
N VAL A 130 8.00 -6.42 -3.39
CA VAL A 130 7.33 -6.31 -2.10
C VAL A 130 5.95 -6.93 -2.23
N ARG A 131 5.69 -8.00 -1.47
CA ARG A 131 4.38 -8.66 -1.41
C ARG A 131 3.82 -8.56 -0.01
N VAL A 132 2.60 -8.06 0.08
CA VAL A 132 1.83 -7.99 1.33
C VAL A 132 0.52 -8.71 1.09
N ALA A 133 0.39 -9.88 1.70
CA ALA A 133 -0.82 -10.68 1.66
C ALA A 133 -1.57 -10.62 3.00
N GLY A 134 -2.86 -10.91 2.96
CA GLY A 134 -3.71 -11.02 4.13
C GLY A 134 -4.94 -11.86 3.84
N ILE A 135 -5.72 -12.12 4.89
CA ILE A 135 -6.97 -12.88 4.76
C ILE A 135 -8.02 -12.04 4.04
N LYS A 136 -8.83 -12.67 3.19
CA LYS A 136 -10.00 -12.04 2.56
C LYS A 136 -11.04 -11.67 3.64
N LYS A 137 -11.53 -10.42 3.63
CA LYS A 137 -12.50 -9.87 4.60
C LYS A 137 -12.08 -10.09 6.08
N PRO A 138 -10.92 -9.57 6.51
CA PRO A 138 -10.42 -9.81 7.85
C PRO A 138 -11.12 -8.89 8.89
N GLU A 139 -11.17 -9.33 10.15
CA GLU A 139 -11.63 -8.51 11.27
C GLU A 139 -10.75 -7.26 11.48
N GLU A 140 -9.43 -7.38 11.24
CA GLU A 140 -8.55 -6.22 11.13
C GLU A 140 -7.56 -6.34 9.96
N PRO A 141 -7.14 -5.20 9.38
CA PRO A 141 -6.27 -5.13 8.20
C PRO A 141 -4.88 -5.75 8.39
N ALA A 142 -4.22 -6.16 7.30
CA ALA A 142 -2.83 -6.61 7.33
C ALA A 142 -1.85 -5.45 7.54
N VAL A 143 -2.23 -4.23 7.14
CA VAL A 143 -1.46 -3.01 7.37
C VAL A 143 -2.38 -1.96 7.98
N THR A 144 -2.01 -1.42 9.13
CA THR A 144 -2.74 -0.36 9.82
C THR A 144 -1.81 0.79 10.16
N LEU A 145 -2.20 2.00 9.76
CA LEU A 145 -1.51 3.26 10.04
C LEU A 145 -2.42 4.22 10.81
N SER A 146 -1.96 4.73 11.96
CA SER A 146 -2.64 5.78 12.73
C SER A 146 -1.65 6.85 13.24
N GLY A 147 -2.18 7.94 13.80
CA GLY A 147 -1.39 9.10 14.22
C GLY A 147 -0.94 9.95 13.05
N LYS A 148 0.37 10.12 12.97
CA LYS A 148 1.15 10.77 11.92
C LYS A 148 2.14 9.78 11.32
N SER A 149 1.81 8.49 11.34
CA SER A 149 2.73 7.44 10.94
C SER A 149 2.96 7.43 9.43
N ARG A 150 4.10 6.89 9.00
CA ARG A 150 4.47 6.81 7.58
C ARG A 150 4.86 5.40 7.18
N PHE A 151 4.28 4.92 6.10
CA PHE A 151 4.70 3.68 5.44
C PHE A 151 5.18 3.95 4.02
N THR A 152 6.42 3.59 3.71
CA THR A 152 7.03 3.85 2.41
C THR A 152 7.56 2.55 1.80
N ILE A 153 7.19 2.29 0.55
CA ILE A 153 7.81 1.26 -0.29
C ILE A 153 8.33 1.93 -1.55
N ASP A 154 9.64 1.81 -1.79
CA ASP A 154 10.29 2.27 -3.02
C ASP A 154 11.02 1.10 -3.69
N THR A 155 10.43 0.65 -4.81
CA THR A 155 11.03 -0.38 -5.66
C THR A 155 11.66 0.24 -6.89
N GLU A 156 12.80 -0.31 -7.31
CA GLU A 156 13.56 0.15 -8.47
C GLU A 156 13.66 -0.97 -9.52
N LYS A 157 14.00 -0.64 -10.77
CA LYS A 157 14.34 -1.67 -11.75
C LYS A 157 15.63 -2.34 -11.34
N LYS A 158 15.72 -3.65 -11.53
CA LYS A 158 16.97 -4.38 -11.43
C LYS A 158 17.51 -4.68 -12.81
N GLU A 159 18.68 -4.12 -13.12
CA GLU A 159 19.46 -4.51 -14.29
C GLU A 159 20.04 -5.91 -14.06
N GLN A 160 19.68 -6.89 -14.91
CA GLN A 160 20.31 -8.22 -14.90
C GLN A 160 20.99 -8.50 -16.24
N LYS A 161 22.00 -9.38 -16.22
CA LYS A 161 22.71 -9.82 -17.43
C LYS A 161 21.78 -10.49 -18.47
N SER A 162 20.59 -10.92 -18.08
CA SER A 162 19.57 -11.55 -18.92
C SER A 162 18.37 -10.64 -19.24
N GLY A 163 18.44 -9.34 -18.93
CA GLY A 163 17.37 -8.36 -19.14
C GLY A 163 17.02 -7.56 -17.88
N GLU A 164 16.28 -6.48 -18.05
CA GLU A 164 15.74 -5.69 -16.93
C GLU A 164 14.58 -6.43 -16.27
N THR A 165 14.59 -6.59 -14.95
CA THR A 165 13.41 -7.00 -14.18
C THR A 165 12.79 -5.79 -13.50
N GLU A 166 11.51 -5.54 -13.77
CA GLU A 166 10.74 -4.44 -13.19
C GLU A 166 10.57 -4.63 -11.68
N GLY A 167 10.65 -3.53 -10.93
CA GLY A 167 10.24 -3.53 -9.52
C GLY A 167 8.74 -3.74 -9.40
N ILE A 168 8.30 -4.58 -8.45
CA ILE A 168 6.90 -4.97 -8.27
C ILE A 168 6.46 -4.78 -6.82
N ILE A 169 5.31 -4.14 -6.63
CA ILE A 169 4.55 -4.19 -5.37
C ILE A 169 3.27 -4.98 -5.61
N SER A 170 3.00 -5.99 -4.80
CA SER A 170 1.74 -6.74 -4.82
C SER A 170 1.05 -6.65 -3.47
N LEU A 171 -0.16 -6.10 -3.47
CA LEU A 171 -1.03 -5.99 -2.31
C LEU A 171 -2.25 -6.89 -2.49
N ASN A 172 -2.27 -7.99 -1.75
CA ASN A 172 -3.44 -8.88 -1.64
C ASN A 172 -3.91 -8.86 -0.18
N CYS A 173 -4.30 -7.68 0.28
CA CYS A 173 -4.64 -7.47 1.67
C CYS A 173 -5.57 -6.27 1.88
N TYR A 174 -6.15 -6.20 3.07
CA TYR A 174 -6.74 -4.96 3.57
C TYR A 174 -5.64 -4.08 4.16
N PHE A 175 -5.64 -2.82 3.74
CA PHE A 175 -4.76 -1.76 4.19
C PHE A 175 -5.65 -0.65 4.74
N SER A 176 -5.41 -0.20 5.97
CA SER A 176 -6.14 0.93 6.57
C SER A 176 -5.20 2.03 7.00
N THR A 177 -5.53 3.27 6.64
CA THR A 177 -4.82 4.48 7.05
C THR A 177 -5.80 5.51 7.56
N THR A 178 -5.51 6.10 8.73
CA THR A 178 -6.40 7.04 9.42
C THR A 178 -5.63 8.23 9.99
N GLU A 179 -6.36 9.20 10.52
CA GLU A 179 -5.83 10.43 11.12
C GLU A 179 -4.98 11.23 10.14
N SER A 180 -3.68 11.45 10.39
CA SER A 180 -2.78 12.20 9.50
C SER A 180 -1.65 11.31 8.95
N SER A 181 -1.91 10.01 8.88
CA SER A 181 -0.94 9.02 8.41
C SER A 181 -0.76 9.04 6.89
N ILE A 182 0.42 8.64 6.44
CA ILE A 182 0.81 8.71 5.03
C ILE A 182 1.33 7.35 4.55
N ALA A 183 0.81 6.86 3.44
CA ALA A 183 1.36 5.72 2.71
C ALA A 183 1.91 6.15 1.34
N MET A 184 3.12 5.71 1.02
CA MET A 184 3.78 5.99 -0.26
C MET A 184 4.23 4.68 -0.90
N LEU A 185 3.64 4.32 -2.05
CA LEU A 185 3.94 3.12 -2.81
C LEU A 185 4.50 3.53 -4.17
N LYS A 186 5.76 3.20 -4.43
CA LYS A 186 6.45 3.60 -5.65
C LYS A 186 7.04 2.39 -6.35
N SER A 187 6.58 2.11 -7.57
CA SER A 187 7.01 0.91 -8.30
C SER A 187 6.76 1.00 -9.79
N HIS A 188 7.49 0.22 -10.59
CA HIS A 188 7.19 0.12 -12.02
C HIS A 188 5.79 -0.48 -12.22
N HIS A 189 5.52 -1.58 -11.49
CA HIS A 189 4.27 -2.27 -11.55
C HIS A 189 3.69 -2.49 -10.14
N ILE A 190 2.48 -1.98 -9.91
CA ILE A 190 1.72 -2.22 -8.68
C ILE A 190 0.49 -3.08 -9.02
N HIS A 191 0.35 -4.19 -8.31
CA HIS A 191 -0.80 -5.10 -8.43
C HIS A 191 -1.61 -5.11 -7.14
N ILE A 192 -2.89 -4.77 -7.21
CA ILE A 192 -3.86 -4.87 -6.11
C ILE A 192 -4.86 -5.96 -6.47
N ASP A 193 -4.87 -7.05 -5.71
CA ASP A 193 -5.67 -8.25 -6.01
C ASP A 193 -6.54 -8.63 -4.82
N GLY A 194 -7.86 -8.50 -4.92
CA GLY A 194 -8.80 -8.85 -3.85
C GLY A 194 -8.70 -8.02 -2.56
N GLY A 195 -7.72 -7.11 -2.47
CA GLY A 195 -7.47 -6.20 -1.36
C GLY A 195 -8.25 -4.89 -1.45
N SER A 196 -8.31 -4.18 -0.33
CA SER A 196 -8.91 -2.83 -0.23
C SER A 196 -7.99 -1.91 0.56
N ILE A 197 -7.77 -0.71 0.03
CA ILE A 197 -7.08 0.39 0.71
C ILE A 197 -8.14 1.36 1.23
N ILE A 198 -8.22 1.46 2.54
CA ILE A 198 -9.20 2.26 3.26
C ILE A 198 -8.49 3.48 3.84
N LEU A 199 -8.99 4.67 3.48
CA LEU A 199 -8.51 5.95 3.96
C LEU A 199 -9.59 6.59 4.84
N GLN A 200 -9.20 7.20 5.95
CA GLN A 200 -10.10 7.90 6.86
C GLN A 200 -9.44 9.16 7.44
N ASP A 201 -10.25 10.11 7.89
CA ASP A 201 -9.87 11.39 8.48
C ASP A 201 -9.03 12.23 7.49
N ASN A 202 -7.78 12.56 7.78
CA ASN A 202 -6.88 13.34 6.92
C ASN A 202 -5.78 12.47 6.31
N ALA A 203 -6.01 11.15 6.21
CA ALA A 203 -5.02 10.21 5.72
C ALA A 203 -4.73 10.39 4.23
N GLN A 204 -3.48 10.12 3.84
CA GLN A 204 -3.02 10.31 2.48
C GLN A 204 -2.34 9.04 1.95
N VAL A 205 -2.68 8.65 0.73
CA VAL A 205 -2.04 7.53 0.00
C VAL A 205 -1.55 8.04 -1.34
N PHE A 206 -0.27 7.79 -1.61
CA PHE A 206 0.38 8.10 -2.88
C PHE A 206 0.82 6.79 -3.53
N ILE A 207 0.29 6.50 -4.71
CA ILE A 207 0.65 5.34 -5.53
C ILE A 207 1.27 5.87 -6.81
N SER A 208 2.58 5.77 -6.93
CA SER A 208 3.31 6.20 -8.11
C SER A 208 3.75 4.98 -8.91
N ALA A 209 3.20 4.79 -10.10
CA ALA A 209 3.52 3.64 -10.95
C ALA A 209 3.50 3.93 -12.45
N GLN A 210 4.24 3.10 -13.21
CA GLN A 210 4.07 3.04 -14.66
C GLN A 210 2.81 2.24 -15.04
N ARG A 211 2.48 1.23 -14.22
CA ARG A 211 1.27 0.42 -14.38
C ARG A 211 0.67 0.07 -13.03
N LEU A 212 -0.63 0.34 -12.87
CA LEU A 212 -1.45 -0.13 -11.76
C LEU A 212 -2.46 -1.16 -12.29
N GLU A 213 -2.30 -2.41 -11.86
CA GLU A 213 -3.25 -3.47 -12.15
C GLU A 213 -4.15 -3.70 -10.93
N ILE A 214 -5.45 -3.66 -11.15
CA ILE A 214 -6.46 -3.81 -10.09
C ILE A 214 -7.37 -4.98 -10.48
N LYS A 215 -7.43 -5.99 -9.61
CA LYS A 215 -8.35 -7.11 -9.71
C LYS A 215 -9.29 -7.11 -8.51
N THR A 216 -10.56 -7.42 -8.79
CA THR A 216 -11.57 -7.63 -7.76
C THR A 216 -12.11 -9.05 -7.88
N ASP A 217 -12.44 -9.65 -6.74
CA ASP A 217 -13.09 -10.95 -6.73
C ASP A 217 -14.50 -10.82 -7.34
N LEU A 218 -14.81 -11.65 -8.33
CA LEU A 218 -16.12 -11.75 -8.95
C LEU A 218 -16.90 -12.92 -8.34
N ASP A 219 -18.21 -12.79 -8.27
CA ASP A 219 -19.13 -13.85 -7.87
C ASP A 219 -19.33 -14.83 -9.03
N GLU A 220 -20.09 -15.90 -8.79
CA GLU A 220 -20.38 -16.93 -9.79
C GLU A 220 -21.11 -16.37 -11.04
N LYS A 221 -21.64 -15.15 -10.98
CA LYS A 221 -22.31 -14.44 -12.08
C LYS A 221 -21.43 -13.36 -12.71
N GLY A 222 -20.16 -13.26 -12.33
CA GLY A 222 -19.24 -12.22 -12.81
C GLY A 222 -19.48 -10.84 -12.19
N VAL A 223 -20.26 -10.74 -11.10
CA VAL A 223 -20.52 -9.49 -10.37
C VAL A 223 -19.50 -9.36 -9.25
N PRO A 224 -18.84 -8.21 -9.05
CA PRO A 224 -17.92 -8.03 -7.93
C PRO A 224 -18.56 -8.46 -6.60
N LEU A 225 -17.92 -9.37 -5.84
CA LEU A 225 -18.40 -9.96 -4.56
C LEU A 225 -18.49 -8.96 -3.38
N SER A 226 -18.47 -7.66 -3.70
CA SER A 226 -18.13 -6.50 -2.89
C SER A 226 -16.72 -6.55 -2.29
N ASN A 227 -15.86 -5.69 -2.86
CA ASN A 227 -14.93 -4.79 -2.19
C ASN A 227 -14.43 -3.77 -3.21
N THR A 228 -14.71 -2.50 -2.97
CA THR A 228 -14.10 -1.40 -3.70
C THR A 228 -12.62 -1.32 -3.34
N ASN A 229 -11.74 -1.23 -4.33
CA ASN A 229 -10.30 -1.31 -4.11
C ASN A 229 -9.76 -0.11 -3.31
N PHE A 230 -10.37 1.05 -3.48
CA PHE A 230 -10.09 2.23 -2.68
C PHE A 230 -11.36 2.72 -2.02
N THR A 231 -11.33 2.88 -0.69
CA THR A 231 -12.46 3.40 0.08
C THR A 231 -12.05 4.65 0.82
N LEU A 232 -12.63 5.78 0.45
CA LEU A 232 -12.47 7.07 1.10
C LEU A 232 -13.61 7.23 2.11
N LYS A 233 -13.30 7.09 3.40
CA LYS A 233 -14.22 7.38 4.50
C LYS A 233 -14.25 8.88 4.82
N ALA A 234 -15.06 9.25 5.80
CA ALA A 234 -15.19 10.62 6.31
C ALA A 234 -13.84 11.29 6.59
N GLY A 235 -13.81 12.61 6.42
CA GLY A 235 -12.63 13.47 6.51
C GLY A 235 -12.09 13.92 5.16
N ALA A 236 -10.97 14.65 5.20
CA ALA A 236 -10.25 15.17 4.04
C ALA A 236 -9.18 14.17 3.55
N THR A 237 -9.61 12.94 3.21
CA THR A 237 -8.71 11.90 2.70
C THR A 237 -8.19 12.23 1.30
N SER A 238 -6.98 11.76 0.97
CA SER A 238 -6.37 12.03 -0.34
C SER A 238 -5.74 10.78 -0.92
N LEU A 239 -6.27 10.30 -2.05
CA LEU A 239 -5.67 9.25 -2.86
C LEU A 239 -5.06 9.86 -4.12
N ASN A 240 -3.77 9.65 -4.35
CA ASN A 240 -3.05 10.17 -5.51
C ASN A 240 -2.46 8.99 -6.29
N LEU A 241 -2.91 8.83 -7.53
CA LEU A 241 -2.39 7.85 -8.48
C LEU A 241 -1.52 8.59 -9.49
N ASN A 242 -0.20 8.48 -9.33
CA ASN A 242 0.76 9.32 -10.04
C ASN A 242 1.55 8.53 -11.09
N SER A 243 1.90 9.21 -12.18
CA SER A 243 2.89 8.75 -13.12
C SER A 243 4.30 8.93 -12.55
N LEU A 244 5.17 7.93 -12.74
CA LEU A 244 6.57 8.02 -12.29
C LEU A 244 7.42 8.97 -13.14
N ASP A 245 7.22 8.94 -14.45
CA ASP A 245 8.06 9.62 -15.43
C ASP A 245 7.28 10.63 -16.28
N GLY A 246 5.96 10.71 -16.13
CA GLY A 246 5.08 11.52 -16.95
C GLY A 246 4.84 10.98 -18.36
N ILE A 247 5.29 9.75 -18.64
CA ILE A 247 5.16 9.07 -19.93
C ILE A 247 4.21 7.88 -19.80
N TYR A 248 4.36 7.09 -18.74
CA TYR A 248 3.47 5.97 -18.43
C TYR A 248 2.52 6.35 -17.29
N PHE A 249 1.24 6.03 -17.45
CA PHE A 249 0.20 6.44 -16.51
C PHE A 249 -0.27 5.22 -15.70
N PRO A 250 -0.48 5.39 -14.38
CA PRO A 250 -0.84 4.27 -13.52
C PRO A 250 -2.14 3.60 -13.98
N LEU A 251 -3.14 4.39 -14.40
CA LEU A 251 -4.39 3.89 -14.94
C LEU A 251 -4.50 4.19 -16.44
N ASP A 252 -4.50 3.13 -17.25
CA ASP A 252 -4.92 3.22 -18.66
C ASP A 252 -6.44 3.33 -18.76
N ILE A 253 -6.96 4.55 -18.80
CA ILE A 253 -8.41 4.78 -18.85
C ILE A 253 -9.10 4.21 -20.11
N HIS A 254 -8.36 3.77 -21.13
CA HIS A 254 -8.94 3.16 -22.34
C HIS A 254 -9.07 1.64 -22.22
N ARG A 255 -8.28 1.00 -21.37
CA ARG A 255 -8.30 -0.46 -21.11
C ARG A 255 -9.67 -0.94 -20.63
N GLU A 256 -10.20 -2.02 -21.20
CA GLU A 256 -11.60 -2.45 -21.03
C GLU A 256 -11.92 -3.24 -19.75
N ASP A 257 -10.94 -3.92 -19.17
CA ASP A 257 -11.12 -4.94 -18.10
C ASP A 257 -10.87 -4.42 -16.68
N TYR A 258 -10.88 -3.10 -16.45
CA TYR A 258 -10.87 -2.60 -15.08
C TYR A 258 -12.18 -2.94 -14.36
N PRO A 259 -12.11 -3.26 -13.05
CA PRO A 259 -13.31 -3.49 -12.27
C PRO A 259 -14.15 -2.21 -12.15
N LYS A 260 -15.46 -2.38 -12.03
CA LYS A 260 -16.37 -1.28 -11.70
C LYS A 260 -16.29 -0.95 -10.20
N GLY A 261 -16.57 0.29 -9.82
CA GLY A 261 -16.56 0.73 -8.42
C GLY A 261 -15.18 0.71 -7.76
N VAL A 262 -14.10 0.89 -8.51
CA VAL A 262 -12.73 0.98 -7.98
C VAL A 262 -12.61 2.00 -6.85
N PHE A 263 -13.30 3.12 -7.00
CA PHE A 263 -13.26 4.25 -6.07
C PHE A 263 -14.59 4.37 -5.32
N ASN A 264 -14.57 4.12 -4.01
CA ASN A 264 -15.75 4.22 -3.17
C ASN A 264 -15.64 5.40 -2.21
N PHE A 265 -16.68 6.23 -2.22
CA PHE A 265 -16.84 7.31 -1.28
C PHE A 265 -17.90 6.91 -0.25
N MET A 266 -17.52 6.84 1.01
CA MET A 266 -18.50 6.64 2.08
C MET A 266 -19.18 7.97 2.38
N ALA A 267 -20.46 8.06 2.07
CA ALA A 267 -21.31 9.22 2.29
C ALA A 267 -22.10 9.10 3.60
N GLU A 268 -22.23 7.91 4.17
CA GLU A 268 -22.87 7.70 5.47
C GLU A 268 -22.02 8.22 6.64
N GLY A 269 -22.66 8.95 7.54
CA GLY A 269 -22.07 9.38 8.81
C GLY A 269 -21.51 10.80 8.79
N LYS A 270 -20.20 10.91 9.02
CA LYS A 270 -19.48 12.19 9.09
C LYS A 270 -19.16 12.73 7.70
N GLU A 271 -18.91 14.02 7.62
CA GLU A 271 -18.55 14.72 6.38
C GLU A 271 -17.38 14.05 5.64
N ASN A 272 -17.53 13.83 4.33
CA ASN A 272 -16.48 13.31 3.45
C ASN A 272 -16.10 14.37 2.41
N THR A 273 -14.95 15.01 2.65
CA THR A 273 -14.32 15.98 1.73
C THR A 273 -13.13 15.36 1.00
N GLY A 274 -13.04 14.02 1.03
CA GLY A 274 -11.97 13.29 0.40
C GLY A 274 -11.93 13.45 -1.11
N LYS A 275 -10.74 13.29 -1.68
CA LYS A 275 -10.52 13.42 -3.11
C LYS A 275 -9.58 12.36 -3.66
N ILE A 276 -9.77 12.08 -4.94
CA ILE A 276 -8.93 11.19 -5.73
C ILE A 276 -8.32 12.03 -6.85
N VAL A 277 -7.00 11.98 -6.99
CA VAL A 277 -6.25 12.65 -8.06
C VAL A 277 -5.53 11.59 -8.87
N ILE A 278 -5.69 11.63 -10.18
CA ILE A 278 -5.18 10.61 -11.10
C ILE A 278 -4.40 11.33 -12.20
N ASP A 279 -3.12 10.99 -12.34
CA ASP A 279 -2.32 11.36 -13.50
C ASP A 279 -2.79 10.52 -14.71
N VAL A 280 -3.09 11.21 -15.81
CA VAL A 280 -3.51 10.65 -17.10
C VAL A 280 -2.70 11.29 -18.23
N ALA A 281 -2.77 10.70 -19.43
CA ALA A 281 -2.16 11.31 -20.60
C ALA A 281 -2.70 12.75 -20.78
N PRO A 282 -1.87 13.74 -21.17
CA PRO A 282 -2.32 15.13 -21.32
C PRO A 282 -3.54 15.29 -22.23
N LYS A 283 -3.63 14.48 -23.29
CA LYS A 283 -4.78 14.43 -24.22
C LYS A 283 -6.09 13.95 -23.59
N ASP A 284 -6.03 13.29 -22.43
CA ASP A 284 -7.16 12.70 -21.73
C ASP A 284 -7.62 13.58 -20.54
N ALA A 285 -6.87 14.61 -20.15
CA ALA A 285 -7.28 15.58 -19.13
C ALA A 285 -8.28 16.62 -19.68
N ASN A 286 -9.43 16.14 -20.13
CA ASN A 286 -10.54 16.93 -20.66
C ASN A 286 -11.86 16.16 -20.55
N ALA A 287 -12.93 16.72 -21.11
CA ALA A 287 -14.26 16.10 -21.11
C ALA A 287 -14.30 14.72 -21.79
N TYR A 288 -13.47 14.46 -22.79
CA TYR A 288 -13.43 13.15 -23.46
C TYR A 288 -12.88 12.07 -22.55
N GLY A 289 -11.72 12.28 -21.93
CA GLY A 289 -11.15 11.30 -20.98
C GLY A 289 -12.04 11.10 -19.76
N LEU A 290 -12.67 12.17 -19.26
CA LEU A 290 -13.71 12.06 -18.23
C LEU A 290 -14.86 11.15 -18.67
N ASN A 291 -15.44 11.38 -19.85
CA ASN A 291 -16.53 10.54 -20.37
C ASN A 291 -16.12 9.07 -20.51
N THR A 292 -14.87 8.79 -20.90
CA THR A 292 -14.33 7.44 -20.95
C THR A 292 -14.30 6.80 -19.55
N MET A 293 -13.84 7.53 -18.53
CA MET A 293 -13.88 7.06 -17.14
C MET A 293 -15.30 6.84 -16.62
N LEU A 294 -16.22 7.78 -16.88
CA LEU A 294 -17.62 7.69 -16.42
C LEU A 294 -18.31 6.44 -16.97
N ARG A 295 -18.12 6.12 -18.26
CA ARG A 295 -18.67 4.93 -18.91
C ARG A 295 -18.16 3.61 -18.32
N LYS A 296 -17.02 3.64 -17.63
CA LYS A 296 -16.46 2.46 -16.94
C LYS A 296 -17.00 2.28 -15.52
N ASN A 297 -17.88 3.18 -15.04
CA ASN A 297 -18.46 3.13 -13.70
C ASN A 297 -17.40 2.94 -12.60
N PHE A 298 -16.31 3.72 -12.65
CA PHE A 298 -15.22 3.63 -11.67
C PHE A 298 -15.63 4.03 -10.25
N THR A 299 -16.71 4.78 -10.10
CA THR A 299 -17.12 5.36 -8.82
C THR A 299 -18.26 4.59 -8.17
N ALA A 300 -18.23 4.52 -6.84
CA ALA A 300 -19.22 3.92 -5.98
C ALA A 300 -19.48 4.84 -4.77
N ILE A 301 -20.66 4.72 -4.19
CA ILE A 301 -21.06 5.38 -2.94
C ILE A 301 -21.58 4.31 -1.99
N ASN A 302 -21.06 4.27 -0.76
CA ASN A 302 -21.41 3.27 0.25
C ASN A 302 -21.34 1.82 -0.28
N GLY A 303 -20.35 1.53 -1.12
CA GLY A 303 -20.15 0.22 -1.74
C GLY A 303 -21.10 -0.09 -2.91
N THR A 304 -22.02 0.79 -3.25
CA THR A 304 -22.92 0.64 -4.40
C THR A 304 -22.38 1.42 -5.60
N MET A 305 -22.27 0.75 -6.75
CA MET A 305 -21.81 1.39 -7.99
C MET A 305 -22.75 2.51 -8.41
N VAL A 306 -22.18 3.62 -8.88
CA VAL A 306 -22.98 4.71 -9.44
C VAL A 306 -23.05 4.56 -10.95
N GLU A 307 -24.26 4.41 -11.46
CA GLU A 307 -24.50 4.28 -12.89
C GLU A 307 -24.05 5.52 -13.66
N THR A 308 -23.60 5.34 -14.91
CA THR A 308 -22.97 6.39 -15.74
C THR A 308 -23.81 7.68 -15.79
N GLY A 309 -25.15 7.57 -15.89
CA GLY A 309 -26.05 8.73 -15.97
C GLY A 309 -26.20 9.52 -14.66
N ASP A 310 -25.83 8.91 -13.52
CA ASP A 310 -26.04 9.47 -12.20
C ASP A 310 -24.74 9.98 -11.55
N GLN A 311 -23.57 9.62 -12.06
CA GLN A 311 -22.29 10.05 -11.51
C GLN A 311 -22.17 11.59 -11.41
N MET A 312 -22.64 12.31 -12.42
CA MET A 312 -22.63 13.78 -12.43
C MET A 312 -23.62 14.43 -11.44
N LYS A 313 -24.52 13.66 -10.80
CA LYS A 313 -25.39 14.15 -9.72
C LYS A 313 -24.64 14.18 -8.39
N TYR A 314 -23.75 13.22 -8.16
CA TYR A 314 -23.12 12.99 -6.86
C TYR A 314 -21.67 13.45 -6.78
N PHE A 315 -20.97 13.51 -7.91
CA PHE A 315 -19.55 13.83 -7.94
C PHE A 315 -19.26 15.14 -8.69
N ASP A 316 -18.21 15.80 -8.22
CA ASP A 316 -17.53 16.85 -8.96
C ASP A 316 -16.26 16.30 -9.59
N PHE A 317 -16.02 16.73 -10.82
CA PHE A 317 -14.87 16.35 -11.62
C PHE A 317 -14.16 17.61 -12.09
N SER A 318 -12.85 17.65 -11.91
CA SER A 318 -12.00 18.69 -12.48
C SER A 318 -10.80 18.08 -13.17
N TYR A 319 -10.30 18.76 -14.19
CA TYR A 319 -9.07 18.36 -14.88
C TYR A 319 -8.05 19.49 -14.84
N GLY A 320 -6.78 19.11 -14.88
CA GLY A 320 -5.66 20.03 -14.82
C GLY A 320 -4.47 19.51 -15.59
N GLN A 321 -3.39 20.27 -15.51
CA GLN A 321 -2.09 19.90 -16.04
C GLN A 321 -1.06 20.04 -14.94
N ASP A 322 -0.08 19.15 -14.95
CA ASP A 322 1.02 19.14 -14.00
C ASP A 322 2.29 18.62 -14.70
N THR A 323 3.40 18.51 -13.97
CA THR A 323 4.67 17.99 -14.48
C THR A 323 5.18 16.86 -13.60
N ARG A 324 5.65 15.77 -14.23
CA ARG A 324 6.35 14.65 -13.59
C ARG A 324 7.66 14.43 -14.33
N ASN A 325 8.78 14.51 -13.60
CA ASN A 325 10.12 14.29 -14.16
C ASN A 325 10.41 15.08 -15.47
N GLY A 326 9.94 16.33 -15.54
CA GLY A 326 10.10 17.19 -16.73
C GLY A 326 9.09 16.96 -17.86
N ASN A 327 8.25 15.93 -17.78
CA ASN A 327 7.18 15.65 -18.73
C ASN A 327 5.84 16.19 -18.24
N GLN A 328 5.05 16.75 -19.15
CA GLN A 328 3.71 17.22 -18.84
C GLN A 328 2.77 16.03 -18.62
N VAL A 329 1.96 16.09 -17.57
CA VAL A 329 0.88 15.13 -17.31
C VAL A 329 -0.45 15.85 -17.26
N GLY A 330 -1.51 15.15 -17.64
CA GLY A 330 -2.87 15.56 -17.34
C GLY A 330 -3.28 15.06 -15.96
N THR A 331 -4.17 15.76 -15.27
CA THR A 331 -4.75 15.29 -14.01
C THR A 331 -6.27 15.26 -14.09
N ILE A 332 -6.88 14.25 -13.48
CA ILE A 332 -8.32 14.17 -13.22
C ILE A 332 -8.52 14.07 -11.71
N THR A 333 -9.37 14.95 -11.16
CA THR A 333 -9.76 14.93 -9.75
C THR A 333 -11.22 14.55 -9.60
N ILE A 334 -11.52 13.68 -8.64
CA ILE A 334 -12.87 13.21 -8.31
C ILE A 334 -13.13 13.49 -6.82
N SER A 335 -14.27 14.09 -6.50
CA SER A 335 -14.75 14.29 -5.12
C SER A 335 -16.28 14.25 -5.05
N LEU A 336 -16.84 14.01 -3.86
CA LEU A 336 -18.28 14.17 -3.65
C LEU A 336 -18.69 15.64 -3.79
N ARG A 337 -19.80 15.90 -4.49
CA ARG A 337 -20.41 17.23 -4.60
C ARG A 337 -21.04 17.68 -3.28
N ASN A 338 -21.69 16.75 -2.59
CA ASN A 338 -22.25 16.99 -1.27
C ASN A 338 -21.47 16.16 -0.24
N PRO A 339 -20.60 16.78 0.57
CA PRO A 339 -19.83 16.10 1.62
C PRO A 339 -20.69 15.44 2.70
N LEU A 340 -21.97 15.83 2.82
CA LEU A 340 -22.96 15.28 3.75
C LEU A 340 -24.07 14.51 3.02
N LEU A 341 -23.77 13.95 1.84
CA LEU A 341 -24.73 13.20 1.03
C LEU A 341 -25.40 12.09 1.85
N LYS A 342 -26.73 12.11 1.93
CA LYS A 342 -27.52 11.00 2.47
C LYS A 342 -28.26 10.36 1.31
N LEU A 343 -28.00 9.08 1.07
CA LEU A 343 -28.77 8.29 0.12
C LEU A 343 -30.10 7.90 0.81
N SER A 344 -31.22 8.24 0.16
CA SER A 344 -32.58 8.02 0.65
C SER A 344 -33.06 6.59 0.49
#